data_AF-A0A429ZSJ2-F1
#
_entry.id   AF-A0A429ZSJ2-F1
#
_cell.length_a   1.000
_cell.length_b   1.000
_cell.length_c   1.000
_cell.angle_alpha   90.00
_cell.angle_beta   90.00
_cell.angle_gamma   90.00
#
_symmetry.space_group_name_H-M   'P 1'
#
loop_
_entity.id
_entity.type
_entity.pdbx_description
1 polymer ?
#
loop_
_entity_poly.entity_id
_entity_poly.type
_entity_poly.pdbx_seq_one_letter_code
_entity_poly.pdbx_strand_id
1 'polypeptide(L)'
;MNKEHFLTELKIHLKALPPQQLAYILKMYNDKFDKLLVDGMSEVLISQELGNPRELANQILEEFGIDHADEKQPYDEWQEFTSPRHETPYHSYYERPKPTSFFVRFCQVTGVLLFNFLFMIWILLSAFLVLFSGWLVAVIFLLLPIAGIIAFITASGAFGLFQLFFSILFCGVGLIGLAILIPLTKYSLRFNKLYVEWTFNTLRGRH
;
A
#
# COMPACT_ATOMS: atom_id res chain seq x y z
N MET A 1 -33.68 -35.51 -7.34
CA MET A 1 -33.02 -34.20 -7.54
C MET A 1 -34.12 -33.17 -7.78
N ASN A 2 -33.86 -31.89 -7.52
CA ASN A 2 -34.80 -30.80 -7.87
C ASN A 2 -34.58 -30.43 -9.36
N LYS A 3 -35.61 -29.94 -10.04
CA LYS A 3 -35.58 -29.43 -11.43
C LYS A 3 -34.38 -28.52 -11.71
N GLU A 4 -34.11 -27.54 -10.84
CA GLU A 4 -33.01 -26.59 -11.00
C GLU A 4 -31.63 -27.29 -11.00
N HIS A 5 -31.48 -28.27 -10.12
CA HIS A 5 -30.26 -29.06 -10.01
C HIS A 5 -30.07 -29.95 -11.25
N PHE A 6 -31.16 -30.51 -11.79
CA PHE A 6 -31.10 -31.34 -13.00
C PHE A 6 -30.68 -30.52 -14.23
N LEU A 7 -31.29 -29.34 -14.43
CA LEU A 7 -30.97 -28.47 -15.57
C LEU A 7 -29.56 -27.87 -15.47
N THR A 8 -29.07 -27.61 -14.27
CA THR A 8 -27.70 -27.10 -14.05
C THR A 8 -26.65 -28.15 -14.43
N GLU A 9 -26.81 -29.39 -13.98
CA GLU A 9 -25.94 -30.51 -14.36
C GLU A 9 -25.97 -30.78 -15.87
N LEU A 10 -27.17 -30.78 -16.45
CA LEU A 10 -27.34 -30.94 -17.89
C LEU A 10 -26.62 -29.84 -18.69
N LYS A 11 -26.70 -28.59 -18.22
CA LYS A 11 -26.00 -27.45 -18.83
C LYS A 11 -24.48 -27.58 -18.76
N ILE A 12 -23.94 -28.08 -17.64
CA ILE A 12 -22.49 -28.30 -17.47
C ILE A 12 -21.99 -29.30 -18.51
N HIS A 13 -22.70 -30.42 -18.67
CA HIS A 13 -22.30 -31.47 -19.60
C HIS A 13 -22.54 -31.11 -21.08
N LEU A 14 -23.51 -30.24 -21.38
CA LEU A 14 -23.81 -29.81 -22.76
C LEU A 14 -23.01 -28.57 -23.23
N LYS A 15 -22.01 -28.10 -22.48
CA LYS A 15 -21.20 -26.90 -22.84
C LYS A 15 -20.50 -27.01 -24.21
N ALA A 16 -20.31 -28.21 -24.72
CA ALA A 16 -19.72 -28.46 -26.04
C ALA A 16 -20.63 -28.03 -27.22
N LEU A 17 -21.93 -27.81 -26.99
CA LEU A 17 -22.89 -27.43 -28.03
C LEU A 17 -22.89 -25.92 -28.33
N PRO A 18 -23.22 -25.51 -29.57
CA PRO A 18 -23.48 -24.12 -29.90
C PRO A 18 -24.52 -23.50 -28.97
N PRO A 19 -24.36 -22.22 -28.58
CA PRO A 19 -25.20 -21.58 -27.56
C PRO A 19 -26.69 -21.55 -27.93
N GLN A 20 -27.01 -21.58 -29.22
CA GLN A 20 -28.40 -21.64 -29.72
C GLN A 20 -29.04 -23.01 -29.50
N GLN A 21 -28.30 -24.10 -29.71
CA GLN A 21 -28.78 -25.47 -29.50
C GLN A 21 -28.89 -25.81 -28.02
N LEU A 22 -27.91 -25.36 -27.22
CA LEU A 22 -27.94 -25.49 -25.76
C LEU A 22 -29.19 -24.82 -25.16
N ALA A 23 -29.50 -23.59 -25.58
CA ALA A 23 -30.69 -22.89 -25.11
C ALA A 23 -31.99 -23.60 -25.52
N TYR A 24 -32.04 -24.18 -26.73
CA TYR A 24 -33.19 -24.94 -27.21
C TYR A 24 -33.42 -26.22 -26.40
N ILE A 25 -32.35 -26.99 -26.14
CA ILE A 25 -32.41 -28.25 -25.38
C ILE A 25 -32.82 -27.98 -23.94
N LEU A 26 -32.20 -27.00 -23.26
CA LEU A 26 -32.57 -26.65 -21.90
C LEU A 26 -34.04 -26.20 -21.80
N LYS A 27 -34.53 -25.45 -22.79
CA LYS A 27 -35.94 -25.04 -22.86
C LYS A 27 -36.87 -26.25 -23.05
N MET A 28 -36.53 -27.17 -23.94
CA MET A 28 -37.34 -28.37 -24.19
C MET A 28 -37.50 -29.23 -22.93
N TYR A 29 -36.42 -29.45 -22.17
CA TYR A 29 -36.50 -30.21 -20.93
C TYR A 29 -37.20 -29.42 -19.82
N ASN A 30 -37.01 -28.10 -19.73
CA ASN A 30 -37.78 -27.26 -18.82
C ASN A 30 -39.29 -27.39 -19.07
N ASP A 31 -39.72 -27.28 -20.33
CA ASP A 31 -41.12 -27.39 -20.72
C ASP A 31 -41.68 -28.81 -20.46
N LYS A 32 -40.83 -29.85 -20.52
CA LYS A 32 -41.21 -31.22 -20.17
C LYS A 32 -41.43 -31.38 -18.67
N PHE A 33 -40.55 -30.81 -17.83
CA PHE A 33 -40.75 -30.77 -16.38
C PHE A 33 -42.06 -30.04 -16.02
N ASP A 34 -42.33 -28.90 -16.65
CA ASP A 34 -43.53 -28.10 -16.37
C ASP A 34 -44.83 -28.85 -16.75
N LYS A 35 -44.83 -29.62 -17.83
CA LYS A 35 -45.98 -30.47 -18.21
C LYS A 35 -46.25 -31.59 -17.23
N LEU A 36 -45.20 -32.31 -16.82
CA LEU A 36 -45.34 -33.46 -15.90
C LEU A 36 -45.68 -33.01 -14.48
N LEU A 37 -45.31 -31.80 -14.09
CA LEU A 37 -45.74 -31.17 -12.83
C LEU A 37 -47.24 -30.86 -12.83
N VAL A 38 -47.79 -30.41 -13.97
CA VAL A 38 -49.23 -30.17 -14.13
C VAL A 38 -50.04 -31.46 -14.06
N ASP A 39 -49.48 -32.59 -14.52
CA ASP A 39 -50.07 -33.93 -14.40
C ASP A 39 -49.99 -34.52 -12.98
N GLY A 40 -49.52 -33.73 -11.99
CA GLY A 40 -49.50 -34.07 -10.57
C GLY A 40 -48.30 -34.88 -10.12
N MET A 41 -47.27 -35.04 -10.96
CA MET A 41 -46.04 -35.72 -10.58
C MET A 41 -45.09 -34.77 -9.83
N SER A 42 -44.44 -35.29 -8.78
CA SER A 42 -43.45 -34.51 -8.05
C SER A 42 -42.14 -34.37 -8.85
N GLU A 43 -41.46 -33.24 -8.71
CA GLU A 43 -40.17 -32.94 -9.38
C GLU A 43 -39.11 -34.05 -9.18
N VAL A 44 -39.17 -34.71 -8.02
CA VAL A 44 -38.26 -35.80 -7.65
C VAL A 44 -38.52 -37.03 -8.53
N LEU A 45 -39.78 -37.34 -8.80
CA LEU A 45 -40.19 -38.52 -9.57
C LEU A 45 -39.93 -38.29 -11.06
N ILE A 46 -40.16 -37.08 -11.56
CA ILE A 46 -39.82 -36.67 -12.94
C ILE A 46 -38.31 -36.79 -13.17
N SER A 47 -37.49 -36.38 -12.21
CA SER A 47 -36.04 -36.52 -12.29
C SER A 47 -35.57 -37.97 -12.30
N GLN A 48 -36.32 -38.89 -11.68
CA GLN A 48 -36.03 -40.33 -11.70
C GLN A 48 -36.44 -40.96 -13.03
N GLU A 49 -37.55 -40.52 -13.62
CA GLU A 49 -38.05 -40.99 -14.91
C GLU A 49 -37.14 -40.55 -16.08
N LEU A 50 -36.60 -39.33 -16.01
CA LEU A 50 -35.69 -38.79 -17.02
C LEU A 50 -34.27 -39.38 -16.95
N GLY A 51 -33.92 -40.08 -15.87
CA GLY A 51 -32.62 -40.71 -15.69
C GLY A 51 -31.51 -39.75 -15.25
N ASN A 52 -30.25 -40.18 -15.43
CA ASN A 52 -29.09 -39.39 -15.00
C ASN A 52 -28.82 -38.24 -15.98
N PRO A 53 -28.75 -36.97 -15.52
CA PRO A 53 -28.53 -35.81 -16.41
C PRO A 53 -27.22 -35.91 -17.21
N ARG A 54 -26.20 -36.60 -16.69
CA ARG A 54 -24.93 -36.84 -17.38
C ARG A 54 -25.07 -37.82 -18.54
N GLU A 55 -25.79 -38.92 -18.33
CA GLU A 55 -26.04 -39.93 -19.37
C GLU A 55 -26.94 -39.36 -20.47
N LEU A 56 -27.95 -38.59 -20.08
CA LEU A 56 -28.82 -37.89 -21.01
C LEU A 56 -28.06 -36.82 -21.81
N ALA A 57 -27.14 -36.08 -21.17
CA ALA A 57 -26.25 -35.17 -21.89
C ALA A 57 -25.39 -35.90 -22.93
N ASN A 58 -24.88 -37.09 -22.57
CA ASN A 58 -24.09 -37.89 -23.50
C ASN A 58 -24.92 -38.35 -24.70
N GLN A 59 -26.11 -38.90 -24.48
CA GLN A 59 -27.02 -39.32 -25.55
C GLN A 59 -27.35 -38.18 -26.53
N ILE A 60 -27.59 -36.97 -25.99
CA ILE A 60 -27.85 -35.79 -26.81
C ILE A 60 -26.63 -35.43 -27.65
N LEU A 61 -25.43 -35.45 -27.09
CA LEU A 61 -24.20 -35.16 -27.82
C LEU A 61 -23.90 -36.20 -28.92
N GLU A 62 -24.18 -37.48 -28.67
CA GLU A 62 -24.10 -38.55 -29.69
C GLU A 62 -25.07 -38.29 -30.85
N GLU A 63 -26.30 -37.87 -30.57
CA GLU A 63 -27.31 -37.54 -31.58
C GLU A 63 -26.86 -36.38 -32.49
N PHE A 64 -26.10 -35.42 -31.95
CA PHE A 64 -25.52 -34.30 -32.71
C PHE A 64 -24.18 -34.63 -33.39
N GLY A 65 -23.69 -35.88 -33.30
CA GLY A 65 -22.46 -36.34 -33.94
C GLY A 65 -21.18 -35.73 -33.34
N ILE A 66 -21.24 -35.32 -32.06
CA ILE A 66 -20.13 -34.72 -31.33
C ILE A 66 -19.44 -35.81 -30.52
N ASP A 67 -18.25 -36.22 -30.97
CA ASP A 67 -17.48 -37.32 -30.37
C ASP A 67 -17.02 -36.97 -28.94
N HIS A 68 -17.20 -37.93 -28.03
CA HIS A 68 -16.94 -37.76 -26.60
C HIS A 68 -15.45 -37.82 -26.31
N ALA A 69 -14.80 -36.66 -26.14
CA ALA A 69 -13.60 -36.61 -25.33
C ALA A 69 -14.00 -36.88 -23.89
N ASP A 70 -13.81 -38.14 -23.50
CA ASP A 70 -14.11 -38.77 -22.22
C ASP A 70 -13.38 -38.05 -21.06
N GLU A 71 -13.83 -36.86 -20.66
CA GLU A 71 -13.28 -36.14 -19.52
C GLU A 71 -13.85 -36.75 -18.23
N LYS A 72 -13.33 -37.93 -17.89
CA LYS A 72 -13.44 -38.50 -16.56
C LYS A 72 -12.73 -37.55 -15.60
N GLN A 73 -13.46 -36.64 -14.97
CA GLN A 73 -12.95 -35.94 -13.80
C GLN A 73 -12.83 -36.96 -12.66
N PRO A 74 -11.62 -37.25 -12.15
CA PRO A 74 -11.44 -38.02 -10.93
C PRO A 74 -11.63 -37.05 -9.77
N TYR A 75 -12.68 -37.27 -9.00
CA TYR A 75 -12.82 -36.65 -7.68
C TYR A 75 -11.89 -37.41 -6.72
N ASP A 76 -11.09 -36.64 -5.99
CA ASP A 76 -10.12 -37.05 -4.96
C ASP A 76 -8.81 -37.68 -5.42
N GLU A 77 -7.92 -36.82 -5.91
CA GLU A 77 -6.52 -36.87 -5.51
C GLU A 77 -5.98 -35.43 -5.47
N TRP A 78 -5.48 -34.99 -4.30
CA TRP A 78 -4.68 -33.76 -4.22
C TRP A 78 -3.38 -33.99 -4.98
N GLN A 79 -3.41 -33.78 -6.29
CA GLN A 79 -2.22 -33.72 -7.13
C GLN A 79 -1.66 -32.30 -7.04
N GLU A 80 -0.42 -32.18 -6.56
CA GLU A 80 0.36 -30.96 -6.79
C GLU A 80 0.36 -30.68 -8.29
N PHE A 81 -0.20 -29.54 -8.70
CA PHE A 81 -0.13 -29.06 -10.07
C PHE A 81 1.33 -28.76 -10.43
N THR A 82 2.10 -29.79 -10.76
CA THR A 82 3.28 -29.66 -11.60
C THR A 82 2.78 -29.57 -13.03
N SER A 83 2.44 -28.36 -13.45
CA SER A 83 2.08 -28.10 -14.85
C SER A 83 3.19 -28.63 -15.77
N PRO A 84 2.86 -29.18 -16.95
CA PRO A 84 3.87 -29.55 -17.94
C PRO A 84 4.75 -28.34 -18.16
N ARG A 85 6.06 -28.54 -18.12
CA ARG A 85 7.08 -27.52 -18.37
C ARG A 85 6.93 -26.97 -19.80
N HIS A 86 5.91 -26.17 -20.05
CA HIS A 86 6.05 -25.07 -20.97
C HIS A 86 7.02 -24.15 -20.27
N GLU A 87 8.26 -24.18 -20.74
CA GLU A 87 9.22 -23.12 -20.54
C GLU A 87 8.66 -21.87 -21.22
N THR A 88 7.56 -21.32 -20.69
CA THR A 88 7.24 -19.93 -20.94
C THR A 88 8.43 -19.16 -20.39
N PRO A 89 9.18 -18.42 -21.21
CA PRO A 89 10.19 -17.53 -20.70
C PRO A 89 9.51 -16.73 -19.60
N TYR A 90 10.07 -16.75 -18.38
CA TYR A 90 9.58 -15.94 -17.28
C TYR A 90 9.71 -14.47 -17.70
N HIS A 91 8.73 -13.96 -18.45
CA HIS A 91 8.49 -12.54 -18.53
C HIS A 91 7.93 -12.19 -17.16
N SER A 92 8.85 -11.84 -16.26
CA SER A 92 8.55 -10.99 -15.13
C SER A 92 7.68 -9.86 -15.66
N TYR A 93 6.38 -9.94 -15.39
CA TYR A 93 5.48 -8.82 -15.48
C TYR A 93 5.86 -7.87 -14.34
N TYR A 94 7.04 -7.26 -14.47
CA TYR A 94 7.13 -5.85 -14.15
C TYR A 94 6.04 -5.22 -15.02
N GLU A 95 4.87 -4.96 -14.44
CA GLU A 95 3.96 -3.97 -15.00
C GLU A 95 4.83 -2.75 -15.28
N ARG A 96 5.18 -2.56 -16.55
CA ARG A 96 5.88 -1.35 -16.96
C ARG A 96 4.96 -0.23 -16.50
N PRO A 97 5.43 0.72 -15.67
CA PRO A 97 4.61 1.85 -15.30
C PRO A 97 4.10 2.43 -16.62
N LYS A 98 2.77 2.45 -16.80
CA LYS A 98 2.15 3.04 -17.99
C LYS A 98 2.86 4.36 -18.24
N PRO A 99 3.25 4.69 -19.48
CA PRO A 99 3.99 5.92 -19.75
C PRO A 99 3.16 7.09 -19.22
N THR A 100 3.53 7.57 -18.04
CA THR A 100 2.90 8.71 -17.43
C THR A 100 3.24 9.86 -18.35
N SER A 101 2.21 10.60 -18.77
CA SER A 101 2.40 11.77 -19.64
C SER A 101 3.51 12.64 -19.06
N PHE A 102 4.33 13.24 -19.92
CA PHE A 102 5.42 14.14 -19.52
C PHE A 102 4.93 15.16 -18.48
N PHE A 103 3.70 15.67 -18.65
CA PHE A 103 3.06 16.60 -17.71
C PHE A 103 2.79 15.98 -16.34
N VAL A 104 2.37 14.72 -16.27
CA VAL A 104 2.12 14.01 -15.01
C VAL A 104 3.42 13.76 -14.26
N ARG A 105 4.49 13.36 -14.96
CA ARG A 105 5.83 13.23 -14.35
C ARG A 105 6.35 14.57 -13.84
N PHE A 106 6.20 15.63 -14.63
CA PHE A 106 6.56 16.98 -14.23
C PHE A 106 5.80 17.42 -12.98
N CYS A 107 4.46 17.32 -12.97
CA CYS A 107 3.65 17.64 -11.80
C CYS A 107 3.99 16.79 -10.57
N GLN A 108 4.31 15.50 -10.75
CA GLN A 108 4.72 14.63 -9.65
C GLN A 108 6.06 15.08 -9.04
N VAL A 109 7.08 15.33 -9.88
CA VAL A 109 8.40 15.79 -9.43
C VAL A 109 8.31 17.17 -8.79
N THR A 110 7.62 18.10 -9.46
CA THR A 110 7.39 19.46 -8.95
C THR A 110 6.58 19.44 -7.66
N GLY A 111 5.57 18.57 -7.55
CA GLY A 111 4.77 18.40 -6.34
C GLY A 111 5.57 17.89 -5.16
N VAL A 112 6.42 16.88 -5.36
CA VAL A 112 7.33 16.36 -4.31
C VAL A 112 8.35 17.42 -3.89
N LEU A 113 8.89 18.17 -4.85
CA LEU A 113 9.87 19.23 -4.59
C LEU A 113 9.23 20.42 -3.84
N LEU A 114 8.04 20.86 -4.26
CA LEU A 114 7.27 21.90 -3.56
C LEU A 114 6.88 21.47 -2.15
N PHE A 115 6.43 20.23 -1.97
CA PHE A 115 6.09 19.70 -0.66
C PHE A 115 7.31 19.68 0.27
N ASN A 116 8.45 19.21 -0.23
CA ASN A 116 9.71 19.21 0.50
C ASN A 116 10.18 20.65 0.83
N PHE A 117 10.05 21.58 -0.11
CA PHE A 117 10.37 23.01 0.08
C PHE A 117 9.47 23.69 1.12
N LEU A 118 8.16 23.45 1.05
CA LEU A 118 7.17 24.11 1.92
C LEU A 118 7.14 23.57 3.34
N PHE A 119 7.45 22.29 3.55
CA PHE A 119 7.44 21.71 4.90
C PHE A 119 8.84 21.54 5.48
N MET A 120 9.71 20.82 4.77
CA MET A 120 10.94 20.33 5.38
C MET A 120 11.97 21.44 5.57
N ILE A 121 12.13 22.34 4.60
CA ILE A 121 13.07 23.47 4.72
C ILE A 121 12.73 24.36 5.92
N TRP A 122 11.45 24.60 6.19
CA TRP A 122 11.01 25.41 7.32
C TRP A 122 11.29 24.75 8.67
N ILE A 123 11.14 23.43 8.76
CA ILE A 123 11.52 22.66 9.95
C ILE A 123 13.03 22.77 10.19
N LEU A 124 13.85 22.62 9.14
CA LEU A 124 15.30 22.76 9.24
C LEU A 124 15.72 24.20 9.60
N LEU A 125 15.07 25.19 9.00
CA LEU A 125 15.29 26.61 9.31
C LEU A 125 14.95 26.90 10.78
N SER A 126 13.81 26.41 11.27
CA SER A 126 13.41 26.54 12.67
C SER A 126 14.44 25.92 13.62
N ALA A 127 14.90 24.69 13.32
CA ALA A 127 15.93 24.03 14.10
C ALA A 127 17.25 24.83 14.10
N PHE A 128 17.63 25.41 12.96
CA PHE A 128 18.79 26.30 12.87
C PHE A 128 18.62 27.57 13.71
N LEU A 129 17.46 28.22 13.67
CA LEU A 129 17.18 29.42 14.45
C LEU A 129 17.19 29.16 15.96
N VAL A 130 16.68 28.00 16.40
CA VAL A 130 16.73 27.58 17.81
C VAL A 130 18.17 27.35 18.26
N LEU A 131 19.00 26.74 17.43
CA LEU A 131 20.43 26.58 17.75
C LEU A 131 21.14 27.93 17.77
N PHE A 132 20.87 28.79 16.81
CA PHE A 132 21.44 30.13 16.74
C PHE A 132 21.08 30.97 17.96
N SER A 133 19.81 30.94 18.40
CA SER A 133 19.37 31.65 19.59
C SER A 133 20.03 31.10 20.85
N GLY A 134 20.18 29.77 20.96
CA GLY A 134 20.92 29.14 22.06
C GLY A 134 22.37 29.62 22.14
N TRP A 135 23.07 29.69 21.00
CA TRP A 135 24.42 30.25 20.93
C TRP A 135 24.46 31.71 21.34
N LEU A 136 23.50 32.52 20.89
CA LEU A 136 23.42 33.94 21.21
C LEU A 136 23.24 34.14 22.73
N VAL A 137 22.30 33.40 23.35
CA VAL A 137 22.08 33.42 24.81
C VAL A 137 23.34 33.02 25.57
N ALA A 138 24.01 31.95 25.14
CA ALA A 138 25.22 31.46 25.80
C ALA A 138 26.36 32.50 25.74
N VAL A 139 26.54 33.17 24.60
CA VAL A 139 27.54 34.24 24.43
C VAL A 139 27.19 35.46 25.28
N ILE A 140 25.92 35.91 25.28
CA ILE A 140 25.48 37.01 26.15
C ILE A 140 25.75 36.66 27.60
N PHE A 141 25.46 35.43 28.02
CA PHE A 141 25.65 35.00 29.39
C PHE A 141 27.12 34.98 29.80
N LEU A 142 28.01 34.68 28.86
CA LEU A 142 29.46 34.77 29.07
C LEU A 142 29.94 36.22 29.29
N LEU A 143 29.24 37.19 28.72
CA LEU A 143 29.56 38.62 28.82
C LEU A 143 28.89 39.33 30.02
N LEU A 144 27.84 38.74 30.60
CA LEU A 144 27.18 39.23 31.82
C LEU A 144 28.10 39.62 32.99
N PRO A 145 29.18 38.88 33.34
CA PRO A 145 30.03 39.26 34.46
C PRO A 145 30.70 40.63 34.28
N ILE A 146 30.97 41.04 33.04
CA ILE A 146 31.50 42.38 32.74
C ILE A 146 30.47 43.45 33.14
N ALA A 147 29.20 43.24 32.81
CA ALA A 147 28.11 44.12 33.21
C ALA A 147 27.90 44.12 34.74
N GLY A 148 28.10 42.98 35.40
CA GLY A 148 28.06 42.86 36.86
C GLY A 148 29.13 43.69 37.56
N ILE A 149 30.36 43.71 37.03
CA ILE A 149 31.47 44.52 37.56
C ILE A 149 31.18 46.01 37.41
N ILE A 150 30.68 46.45 36.24
CA ILE A 150 30.30 47.85 36.00
C ILE A 150 29.23 48.27 37.01
N ALA A 151 28.20 47.45 37.19
CA ALA A 151 27.12 47.72 38.12
C ALA A 151 27.59 47.78 39.59
N PHE A 152 28.54 46.94 39.98
CA PHE A 152 29.13 46.97 41.32
C PHE A 152 29.87 48.28 41.61
N ILE A 153 30.52 48.87 40.60
CA ILE A 153 31.23 50.16 40.74
C ILE A 153 30.23 51.33 40.78
N THR A 154 29.17 51.28 39.97
CA THR A 154 28.21 52.40 39.86
C THR A 154 27.11 52.36 40.90
N ALA A 155 26.70 51.17 41.35
CA ALA A 155 25.62 50.99 42.31
C ALA A 155 26.18 50.72 43.70
N SER A 156 25.92 51.64 44.63
CA SER A 156 26.36 51.53 46.02
C SER A 156 25.46 50.61 46.85
N GLY A 157 26.05 49.82 47.73
CA GLY A 157 25.34 49.01 48.73
C GLY A 157 24.98 47.59 48.27
N ALA A 158 23.99 46.98 48.92
CA ALA A 158 23.64 45.57 48.73
C ALA A 158 23.18 45.23 47.29
N PHE A 159 22.65 46.22 46.57
CA PHE A 159 22.17 46.03 45.20
C PHE A 159 23.30 45.69 44.20
N GLY A 160 24.45 46.37 44.29
CA GLY A 160 25.60 46.10 43.42
C GLY A 160 26.20 44.70 43.64
N LEU A 161 26.31 44.27 44.91
CA LEU A 161 26.75 42.91 45.26
C LEU A 161 25.78 41.84 44.77
N PHE A 162 24.47 42.07 44.93
CA PHE A 162 23.43 41.17 44.42
C PHE A 162 23.52 41.02 42.89
N GLN A 163 23.66 42.13 42.16
CA GLN A 163 23.80 42.11 40.70
C GLN A 163 25.08 41.38 40.25
N LEU A 164 26.20 41.58 40.95
CA LEU A 164 27.44 40.85 40.69
C LEU A 164 27.25 39.35 40.88
N PHE A 165 26.62 38.92 41.99
CA PHE A 165 26.33 37.51 42.24
C PHE A 165 25.52 36.86 41.11
N PHE A 166 24.43 37.49 40.65
CA PHE A 166 23.64 36.97 39.54
C PHE A 166 24.40 36.94 38.22
N SER A 167 25.27 37.92 37.97
CA SER A 167 26.09 37.93 36.74
C SER A 167 27.06 36.75 36.66
N ILE A 168 27.68 36.38 37.78
CA ILE A 168 28.56 35.22 37.87
C ILE A 168 27.74 33.92 37.75
N LEU A 169 26.58 33.86 38.41
CA LEU A 169 25.68 32.71 38.32
C LEU A 169 25.26 32.45 36.88
N PHE A 170 24.79 33.49 36.16
CA PHE A 170 24.40 33.35 34.76
C PHE A 170 25.59 33.05 33.84
N CYS A 171 26.79 33.56 34.14
CA CYS A 171 28.01 33.14 33.45
C CYS A 171 28.25 31.63 33.57
N GLY A 172 28.10 31.09 34.78
CA GLY A 172 28.17 29.64 35.03
C GLY A 172 27.13 28.85 34.23
N VAL A 173 25.88 29.34 34.18
CA VAL A 173 24.81 28.76 33.35
C VAL A 173 25.16 28.84 31.87
N GLY A 174 25.77 29.94 31.40
CA GLY A 174 26.23 30.10 30.03
C GLY A 174 27.31 29.08 29.63
N LEU A 175 28.26 28.79 30.54
CA LEU A 175 29.30 27.77 30.31
C LEU A 175 28.71 26.36 30.21
N ILE A 176 27.77 26.01 31.09
CA ILE A 176 27.04 24.73 31.01
C ILE A 176 26.23 24.68 29.70
N GLY A 177 25.59 25.79 29.33
CA GLY A 177 24.88 25.95 28.06
C GLY A 177 25.78 25.67 26.86
N LEU A 178 27.00 26.23 26.83
CA LEU A 178 27.99 25.96 25.77
C LEU A 178 28.38 24.47 25.72
N ALA A 179 28.60 23.85 26.87
CA ALA A 179 28.94 22.43 26.94
C ALA A 179 27.84 21.53 26.34
N ILE A 180 26.57 21.93 26.45
CA ILE A 180 25.41 21.23 25.85
C ILE A 180 25.24 21.61 24.37
N LEU A 181 25.43 22.88 24.00
CA LEU A 181 25.24 23.39 22.64
C LEU A 181 26.23 22.81 21.63
N ILE A 182 27.48 22.55 22.04
CA ILE A 182 28.51 21.97 21.16
C ILE A 182 28.11 20.58 20.62
N PRO A 183 27.81 19.56 21.46
CA PRO A 183 27.39 18.25 20.96
C PRO A 183 26.04 18.33 20.25
N LEU A 184 25.11 19.17 20.71
CA LEU A 184 23.81 19.37 20.06
C LEU A 184 23.97 19.91 18.62
N THR A 185 24.85 20.90 18.42
CA THR A 185 25.15 21.47 17.10
C THR A 185 25.78 20.42 16.20
N LYS A 186 26.72 19.62 16.72
CA LYS A 186 27.36 18.53 15.97
C LYS A 186 26.35 17.47 15.52
N TYR A 187 25.44 17.06 16.40
CA TYR A 187 24.37 16.12 16.07
C TYR A 187 23.41 16.70 15.02
N SER A 188 22.98 17.94 15.21
CA SER A 188 22.10 18.64 14.26
C SER A 188 22.73 18.73 12.87
N LEU A 189 24.01 19.10 12.77
CA LEU A 189 24.71 19.18 11.48
C LEU A 189 24.86 17.81 10.81
N ARG A 190 25.07 16.72 11.57
CA ARG A 190 25.09 15.36 11.02
C ARG A 190 23.74 14.97 10.45
N PHE A 191 22.66 15.22 11.18
CA PHE A 191 21.31 14.95 10.71
C PHE A 191 20.96 15.74 9.44
N ASN A 192 21.26 17.04 9.42
CA ASN A 192 21.07 17.90 8.25
C ASN A 192 21.84 17.40 7.02
N LYS A 193 23.11 16.98 7.20
CA LYS A 193 23.90 16.40 6.10
C LYS A 193 23.28 15.14 5.53
N LEU A 194 22.88 14.20 6.42
CA LEU A 194 22.20 12.97 6.00
C LEU A 194 20.93 13.28 5.20
N TYR A 195 20.15 14.24 5.67
CA TYR A 195 18.92 14.64 5.01
C TYR A 195 19.16 15.28 3.63
N VAL A 196 20.13 16.20 3.52
CA VAL A 196 20.48 16.85 2.25
C VAL A 196 21.03 15.83 1.26
N GLU A 197 21.86 14.90 1.72
CA GLU A 197 22.40 13.81 0.91
C GLU A 197 21.29 12.87 0.42
N TRP A 198 20.35 12.49 1.29
CA TRP A 198 19.19 11.70 0.90
C TRP A 198 18.32 12.42 -0.13
N THR A 199 18.06 13.71 0.08
CA THR A 199 17.26 14.53 -0.85
C THR A 199 17.93 14.60 -2.22
N PHE A 200 19.24 14.84 -2.24
CA PHE A 200 20.01 14.90 -3.49
C PHE A 200 20.09 13.54 -4.20
N ASN A 201 20.30 12.44 -3.47
CA ASN A 201 20.33 11.09 -4.03
C ASN A 201 18.97 10.67 -4.60
N THR A 202 17.87 11.04 -3.93
CA THR A 202 16.50 10.81 -4.39
C THR A 202 16.20 11.58 -5.67
N LEU A 203 16.62 12.85 -5.75
CA LEU A 203 16.48 13.65 -6.98
C LEU A 203 17.34 13.11 -8.13
N ARG A 204 18.49 12.52 -7.83
CA ARG A 204 19.40 11.93 -8.82
C ARG A 204 18.99 10.52 -9.25
N GLY A 205 17.95 9.94 -8.64
CA GLY A 205 17.43 8.59 -8.95
C GLY A 205 18.39 7.46 -8.57
N ARG A 206 19.35 7.72 -7.68
CA ARG A 206 20.31 6.72 -7.19
C ARG A 206 19.81 6.25 -5.82
N HIS A 207 19.03 5.17 -5.82
CA HIS A 207 18.59 4.47 -4.61
C HIS A 207 19.77 3.84 -3.89
#